data_AF-A0A7U7J503-F1
#
_entry.id   AF-A0A7U7J503-F1
#
_cell.length_a   1.000
_cell.length_b   1.000
_cell.length_c   1.000
_cell.angle_alpha   90.00
_cell.angle_beta   90.00
_cell.angle_gamma   90.00
#
_symmetry.space_group_name_H-M   'P 1'
#
loop_
_entity.id
_entity.type
_entity.pdbx_description
1 polymer ?
#
loop_
_entity_poly.entity_id
_entity_poly.type
_entity_poly.pdbx_seq_one_letter_code
_entity_poly.pdbx_strand_id
1 'polypeptide(L)'
;MRNEWSAYDLETRTGFKVEVKSAAYLQSWRQKRPSPIRFDIKPTYDVVNEADGRWKQSDVSKRQADVYVFCVLSHQDKETIDPLNMAQWDFYLLPTKILNERAEKQKSIYLLVLLKLEPKQVRYGEIANVIDELMNTEQI
;
A
#
# COMPACT_ATOMS: atom_id res chain seq x y z
N MET A 1 6.95 -12.40 11.36
CA MET A 1 6.75 -11.51 12.52
C MET A 1 6.91 -10.08 12.00
N ARG A 2 5.90 -9.21 12.15
CA ARG A 2 5.98 -7.81 11.69
C ARG A 2 6.98 -7.08 12.59
N ASN A 3 8.01 -6.50 12.01
CA ASN A 3 8.86 -5.56 12.73
C ASN A 3 8.23 -4.18 12.59
N GLU A 4 7.73 -3.60 13.68
CA GLU A 4 7.07 -2.28 13.67
C GLU A 4 8.01 -1.14 13.26
N TRP A 5 9.32 -1.41 13.23
CA TRP A 5 10.38 -0.52 12.75
C TRP A 5 10.80 -0.79 11.30
N SER A 6 10.17 -1.76 10.63
CA SER A 6 10.46 -2.04 9.23
C SER A 6 10.00 -0.90 8.34
N ALA A 7 10.79 -0.60 7.32
CA ALA A 7 10.47 0.41 6.31
C ALA A 7 9.31 -0.01 5.36
N TYR A 8 8.83 -1.25 5.48
CA TYR A 8 7.75 -1.87 4.72
C TYR A 8 6.96 -2.85 5.61
N ASP A 9 5.72 -3.16 5.24
CA ASP A 9 4.84 -4.01 6.07
C ASP A 9 5.11 -5.51 5.97
N LEU A 10 5.37 -6.01 4.76
CA LEU A 10 5.53 -7.44 4.47
C LEU A 10 6.66 -7.67 3.45
N GLU A 11 7.21 -8.88 3.45
CA GLU A 11 8.11 -9.37 2.40
C GLU A 11 7.49 -10.64 1.82
N THR A 12 7.43 -10.74 0.49
CA THR A 12 6.95 -11.96 -0.19
C THR A 12 7.99 -13.08 -0.06
N ARG A 13 7.59 -14.32 -0.34
CA ARG A 13 8.52 -15.47 -0.37
C ARG A 13 9.62 -15.32 -1.42
N THR A 14 9.36 -14.51 -2.44
CA THR A 14 10.25 -14.15 -3.55
C THR A 14 11.15 -12.94 -3.21
N GLY A 15 11.00 -12.32 -2.04
CA GLY A 15 11.86 -11.24 -1.55
C GLY A 15 11.40 -9.81 -1.89
N PHE A 16 10.18 -9.64 -2.42
CA PHE A 16 9.64 -8.32 -2.72
C PHE A 16 9.05 -7.67 -1.47
N LYS A 17 9.41 -6.40 -1.25
CA LYS A 17 8.91 -5.59 -0.15
C LYS A 17 7.56 -5.01 -0.49
N VAL A 18 6.60 -5.17 0.41
CA VAL A 18 5.20 -4.77 0.20
C VAL A 18 4.79 -3.76 1.27
N GLU A 19 4.22 -2.64 0.83
CA GLU A 19 3.54 -1.68 1.70
C GLU A 19 2.03 -1.86 1.58
N VAL A 20 1.33 -2.01 2.70
CA VAL A 20 -0.13 -2.19 2.72
C VAL A 20 -0.81 -0.93 3.24
N LYS A 21 -1.72 -0.37 2.45
CA LYS A 21 -2.48 0.82 2.82
C LYS A 21 -3.97 0.53 2.79
N SER A 22 -4.63 0.64 3.94
CA SER A 22 -6.08 0.40 4.06
C SER A 22 -6.86 1.70 4.26
N ALA A 23 -8.04 1.79 3.64
CA ALA A 23 -9.00 2.87 3.86
C ALA A 23 -10.44 2.35 3.73
N ALA A 24 -11.39 3.03 4.38
CA ALA A 24 -12.80 2.63 4.39
C ALA A 24 -13.71 3.85 4.24
N TYR A 25 -14.81 3.69 3.51
CA TYR A 25 -15.83 4.74 3.36
C TYR A 25 -16.58 4.98 4.66
N LEU A 26 -16.87 3.91 5.40
CA LEU A 26 -17.53 3.95 6.70
C LEU A 26 -16.51 3.80 7.83
N GLN A 27 -16.71 4.57 8.89
CA GLN A 27 -15.92 4.48 10.12
C GLN A 27 -16.78 3.96 11.28
N SER A 28 -16.12 3.45 12.32
CA SER A 28 -16.78 2.91 13.51
C SER A 28 -17.54 3.98 14.32
N TRP A 29 -17.14 5.25 14.21
CA TRP A 29 -17.84 6.37 14.82
C TRP A 29 -18.92 6.98 13.92
N ARG A 30 -19.83 7.74 14.52
CA ARG A 30 -20.90 8.43 13.78
C ARG A 30 -20.30 9.44 12.80
N GLN A 31 -20.68 9.35 11.52
CA GLN A 31 -20.25 10.25 10.47
C GLN A 31 -21.46 10.83 9.72
N LYS A 32 -21.36 12.10 9.30
CA LYS A 32 -22.40 12.77 8.50
C LYS A 32 -22.39 12.35 7.03
N ARG A 33 -21.25 11.91 6.52
CA ARG A 33 -21.04 11.43 5.14
C ARG A 33 -19.88 10.43 5.11
N PRO A 34 -19.80 9.56 4.08
CA PRO A 34 -18.66 8.68 3.88
C PRO A 34 -17.32 9.44 3.79
N SER A 35 -16.26 8.83 4.30
CA SER A 35 -14.89 9.33 4.17
C SER A 35 -14.42 9.25 2.72
N PRO A 36 -13.70 10.26 2.19
CA PRO A 36 -13.00 10.10 0.93
C PRO A 36 -11.89 9.05 1.10
N ILE A 37 -11.75 8.16 0.12
CA ILE A 37 -10.66 7.18 0.10
C ILE A 37 -9.37 7.87 -0.35
N ARG A 38 -8.40 7.94 0.57
CA ARG A 38 -7.09 8.57 0.39
C ARG A 38 -6.04 7.80 1.15
N PHE A 39 -4.86 7.65 0.56
CA PHE A 39 -3.72 6.94 1.14
C PHE A 39 -2.51 7.86 1.27
N ASP A 40 -1.71 7.67 2.33
CA ASP A 40 -0.37 8.26 2.45
C ASP A 40 0.60 7.43 1.59
N ILE A 41 1.35 8.09 0.72
CA ILE A 41 2.35 7.47 -0.17
C ILE A 41 3.66 8.26 -0.17
N LYS A 42 3.88 9.09 0.85
CA LYS A 42 5.05 9.95 0.93
C LYS A 42 6.34 9.10 0.94
N PRO A 43 7.37 9.51 0.19
CA PRO A 43 8.72 9.00 0.42
C PRO A 43 9.14 9.23 1.87
N THR A 44 9.86 8.28 2.45
CA THR A 44 10.42 8.36 3.81
C THR A 44 11.93 8.20 3.74
N TYR A 45 12.62 8.73 4.73
CA TYR A 45 14.02 8.43 4.94
C TYR A 45 14.15 7.08 5.65
N ASP A 46 15.06 6.25 5.16
CA ASP A 46 15.37 4.98 5.82
C ASP A 46 16.26 5.25 7.03
N VAL A 47 16.27 4.33 7.99
CA VAL A 47 17.19 4.39 9.13
C VAL A 47 17.96 3.07 9.19
N VAL A 48 19.26 3.13 8.89
CA VAL A 48 20.14 1.96 8.85
C VAL A 48 21.00 1.91 10.09
N ASN A 49 21.30 0.68 10.55
CA ASN A 49 22.30 0.46 11.58
C ASN A 49 23.69 0.47 10.93
N GLU A 50 24.56 1.37 11.36
CA GLU A 50 25.96 1.40 10.96
C GLU A 50 26.74 0.29 11.66
N ALA A 51 27.89 -0.10 11.10
CA ALA A 51 28.71 -1.19 11.63
C ALA A 51 29.22 -0.95 13.07
N ASP A 52 29.18 0.30 13.56
CA ASP A 52 29.53 0.69 14.93
C ASP A 52 28.34 0.68 15.90
N GLY A 53 27.17 0.21 15.46
CA GLY A 53 25.94 0.11 16.24
C GLY A 53 25.11 1.40 16.29
N ARG A 54 25.52 2.47 15.60
CA ARG A 54 24.75 3.71 15.53
C ARG A 54 23.63 3.62 14.50
N TRP A 55 22.56 4.36 14.74
CA TRP A 55 21.48 4.50 13.77
C TRP A 55 21.71 5.76 12.94
N LYS A 56 21.75 5.62 11.61
CA LYS A 56 21.89 6.74 10.67
C LYS A 56 20.69 6.81 9.75
N GLN A 57 20.11 8.00 9.66
CA GLN A 57 19.07 8.31 8.69
C GLN A 57 19.68 8.49 7.30
N SER A 58 19.02 7.98 6.26
CA SER A 58 19.44 8.20 4.87
C SER A 58 19.33 9.69 4.51
N ASP A 59 20.22 10.18 3.64
CA ASP A 59 20.15 11.56 3.13
C ASP A 59 19.08 11.72 2.02
N VAL A 60 18.60 10.59 1.47
CA VAL A 60 17.62 10.55 0.38
C VAL A 60 16.33 9.90 0.88
N SER A 61 15.21 10.59 0.69
CA SER A 61 13.88 10.01 0.93
C SER A 61 13.42 9.21 -0.28
N LYS A 62 12.91 8.00 -0.08
CA LYS A 62 12.31 7.16 -1.13
C LYS A 62 11.10 6.40 -0.61
N ARG A 63 10.31 5.84 -1.52
CA ARG A 63 9.32 4.80 -1.18
C ARG A 63 10.08 3.49 -1.03
N GLN A 64 9.91 2.83 0.11
CA GLN A 64 10.81 1.77 0.57
C GLN A 64 10.38 0.37 0.12
N ALA A 65 9.08 0.21 -0.13
CA ALA A 65 8.51 -1.00 -0.71
C ALA A 65 8.67 -1.03 -2.23
N ASP A 66 8.71 -2.22 -2.80
CA ASP A 66 8.75 -2.45 -4.25
C ASP A 66 7.34 -2.34 -4.86
N VAL A 67 6.31 -2.70 -4.09
CA VAL A 67 4.92 -2.68 -4.51
C VAL A 67 4.00 -2.19 -3.37
N TYR A 68 2.93 -1.49 -3.74
CA TYR A 68 1.87 -1.08 -2.83
C TYR A 68 0.63 -1.95 -3.04
N VAL A 69 0.02 -2.38 -1.94
CA VAL A 69 -1.32 -2.99 -1.91
C VAL A 69 -2.27 -2.01 -1.23
N PHE A 70 -3.16 -1.41 -2.03
CA PHE A 70 -4.20 -0.52 -1.53
C PHE A 70 -5.49 -1.32 -1.28
N CYS A 71 -5.89 -1.40 -0.02
CA CYS A 71 -7.10 -2.10 0.41
C CYS A 71 -8.22 -1.09 0.67
N VAL A 72 -9.34 -1.23 -0.03
CA VAL A 72 -10.52 -0.38 0.16
C VAL A 72 -11.66 -1.23 0.69
N LEU A 73 -12.10 -0.97 1.92
CA LEU A 73 -13.37 -1.50 2.40
C LEU A 73 -14.50 -0.70 1.73
N SER A 74 -15.01 -1.25 0.63
CA SER A 74 -15.91 -0.54 -0.29
C SER A 74 -17.38 -0.67 0.09
N HIS A 75 -17.72 -1.65 0.92
CA HIS A 75 -19.08 -1.85 1.43
C HIS A 75 -19.55 -0.66 2.28
N GLN A 76 -20.70 -0.07 1.90
CA GLN A 76 -21.21 1.18 2.50
C GLN A 76 -22.48 1.01 3.32
N ASP A 77 -22.98 -0.21 3.48
CA ASP A 77 -24.09 -0.50 4.38
C ASP A 77 -23.55 -0.77 5.80
N LYS A 78 -23.92 0.10 6.74
CA LYS A 78 -23.46 0.04 8.13
C LYS A 78 -23.99 -1.17 8.89
N GLU A 79 -25.14 -1.70 8.52
CA GLU A 79 -25.76 -2.82 9.24
C GLU A 79 -25.08 -4.15 8.90
N THR A 80 -24.49 -4.24 7.70
CA THR A 80 -23.93 -5.47 7.15
C THR A 80 -22.42 -5.40 6.89
N ILE A 81 -21.77 -4.28 7.23
CA ILE A 81 -20.32 -4.15 7.11
C ILE A 81 -19.60 -5.09 8.08
N ASP A 82 -18.72 -5.90 7.52
CA ASP A 82 -17.88 -6.82 8.25
C ASP A 82 -16.43 -6.69 7.73
N PRO A 83 -15.55 -5.99 8.46
CA PRO A 83 -14.15 -5.86 8.10
C PRO A 83 -13.40 -7.20 7.98
N LEU A 84 -13.91 -8.29 8.55
CA LEU A 84 -13.33 -9.63 8.43
C LEU A 84 -13.78 -10.34 7.15
N ASN A 85 -14.83 -9.85 6.48
CA ASN A 85 -15.30 -10.40 5.22
C ASN A 85 -14.49 -9.84 4.04
N MET A 86 -13.52 -10.63 3.55
CA MET A 86 -12.65 -10.23 2.43
C MET A 86 -13.40 -9.96 1.12
N ALA A 87 -14.65 -10.42 0.97
CA ALA A 87 -15.48 -10.09 -0.20
C ALA A 87 -15.98 -8.63 -0.19
N GLN A 88 -15.91 -7.94 0.95
CA GLN A 88 -16.25 -6.52 1.07
C GLN A 88 -15.06 -5.58 0.79
N TRP A 89 -13.88 -6.15 0.52
CA TRP A 89 -12.66 -5.42 0.26
C TRP A 89 -12.28 -5.47 -1.23
N ASP A 90 -11.95 -4.31 -1.77
CA ASP A 90 -11.26 -4.18 -3.05
C ASP A 90 -9.76 -4.04 -2.83
N PHE A 91 -8.96 -4.77 -3.61
CA PHE A 91 -7.50 -4.73 -3.54
C PHE A 91 -6.93 -4.22 -4.85
N TYR A 92 -6.07 -3.19 -4.77
CA TYR A 92 -5.40 -2.59 -5.92
C TYR A 92 -3.89 -2.66 -5.73
N LEU A 93 -3.21 -3.36 -6.64
CA LEU A 93 -1.76 -3.54 -6.63
C LEU A 93 -1.11 -2.56 -7.60
N LEU A 94 -0.07 -1.86 -7.15
CA LEU A 94 0.66 -0.91 -7.97
C LEU A 94 2.16 -0.95 -7.65
N PRO A 95 3.04 -1.23 -8.64
CA PRO A 95 4.48 -1.11 -8.47
C PRO A 95 4.89 0.31 -8.04
N THR A 96 5.84 0.38 -7.10
CA THR A 96 6.36 1.66 -6.60
C THR A 96 6.99 2.51 -7.70
N LYS A 97 7.56 1.88 -8.74
CA LYS A 97 8.09 2.55 -9.92
C LYS A 97 7.04 3.44 -10.59
N ILE A 98 5.80 2.97 -10.75
CA ILE A 98 4.71 3.75 -11.34
C ILE A 98 4.38 4.96 -10.47
N LEU A 99 4.38 4.82 -9.14
CA LEU A 99 4.21 5.95 -8.23
C LEU A 99 5.35 6.96 -8.33
N ASN A 100 6.60 6.50 -8.52
CA ASN A 100 7.76 7.38 -8.66
C ASN A 100 7.69 8.16 -9.98
N GLU A 101 7.30 7.51 -11.08
CA GLU A 101 7.20 8.14 -12.40
C GLU A 101 6.00 9.09 -12.52
N ARG A 102 4.83 8.67 -12.04
CA ARG A 102 3.55 9.35 -12.30
C ARG A 102 3.03 10.17 -11.11
N ALA A 103 3.61 9.98 -9.93
CA ALA A 103 3.19 10.64 -8.69
C ALA A 103 4.39 11.05 -7.80
N GLU A 104 5.52 11.40 -8.41
CA GLU A 104 6.82 11.65 -7.75
C GLU A 104 6.71 12.52 -6.48
N LYS A 105 6.12 13.71 -6.60
CA LYS A 105 6.04 14.71 -5.53
C LYS A 105 4.83 14.53 -4.60
N GLN A 106 3.97 13.54 -4.89
CA GLN A 106 2.74 13.36 -4.13
C GLN A 106 3.01 12.61 -2.83
N LYS A 107 2.60 13.23 -1.72
CA LYS A 107 2.60 12.62 -0.39
C LYS A 107 1.38 11.75 -0.15
N SER A 108 0.32 11.93 -0.94
CA SER A 108 -0.92 11.18 -0.79
C SER A 108 -1.61 11.01 -2.13
N ILE A 109 -2.40 9.94 -2.27
CA ILE A 109 -3.17 9.65 -3.48
C ILE A 109 -4.63 9.36 -3.12
N TYR A 110 -5.56 9.96 -3.86
CA TYR A 110 -6.99 9.63 -3.77
C TYR A 110 -7.32 8.43 -4.64
N LEU A 111 -8.34 7.64 -4.28
CA LEU A 111 -8.73 6.45 -5.05
C LEU A 111 -8.95 6.76 -6.54
N LEU A 112 -9.63 7.85 -6.87
CA LEU A 112 -9.86 8.24 -8.27
C LEU A 112 -8.55 8.50 -9.04
N VAL A 113 -7.52 9.03 -8.37
CA VAL A 113 -6.19 9.25 -8.98
C VAL A 113 -5.43 7.94 -9.07
N LEU A 114 -5.51 7.09 -8.03
CA LEU A 114 -4.94 5.74 -8.02
C LEU A 114 -5.46 4.94 -9.23
N LEU A 115 -6.76 4.93 -9.49
CA LEU A 115 -7.34 4.20 -10.62
C LEU A 115 -6.83 4.68 -11.99
N LYS A 116 -6.45 5.97 -12.12
CA LYS A 116 -5.82 6.51 -13.35
C LYS A 116 -4.39 6.04 -13.55
N LEU A 117 -3.75 5.50 -12.52
CA LEU A 117 -2.45 4.84 -12.62
C LEU A 117 -2.58 3.38 -13.06
N GLU A 118 -3.80 2.92 -13.38
CA GLU A 118 -4.11 1.58 -13.89
C GLU A 118 -3.57 0.46 -12.97
N PRO A 119 -3.87 0.50 -11.66
CA PRO A 119 -3.46 -0.55 -10.75
C PRO A 119 -4.16 -1.86 -11.12
N LYS A 120 -3.52 -2.97 -10.80
CA LYS A 120 -4.14 -4.28 -10.97
C LYS A 120 -5.14 -4.53 -9.84
N GLN A 121 -6.43 -4.57 -10.16
CA GLN A 121 -7.47 -4.96 -9.20
C GLN A 121 -7.53 -6.49 -9.09
N VAL A 122 -7.56 -7.01 -7.86
CA VAL A 122 -7.53 -8.45 -7.57
C VAL A 122 -8.41 -8.81 -6.38
N ARG A 123 -8.70 -10.10 -6.19
CA ARG A 123 -9.26 -10.63 -4.95
C ARG A 123 -8.16 -10.96 -3.94
N TYR A 124 -8.53 -11.05 -2.67
CA TYR A 124 -7.60 -11.36 -1.58
C TYR A 124 -6.69 -12.58 -1.86
N GLY A 125 -7.28 -13.69 -2.34
CA GLY A 125 -6.54 -14.92 -2.61
C GLY A 125 -5.55 -14.83 -3.78
N GLU A 126 -5.60 -13.78 -4.59
CA GLU A 126 -4.78 -13.59 -5.79
C GLU A 126 -3.60 -12.65 -5.55
N ILE A 127 -3.58 -11.90 -4.44
CA ILE A 127 -2.60 -10.84 -4.17
C ILE A 127 -1.17 -11.33 -4.31
N ALA A 128 -0.81 -12.45 -3.68
CA ALA A 128 0.55 -12.95 -3.68
C ALA A 128 1.06 -13.28 -5.10
N ASN A 129 0.27 -14.03 -5.86
CA ASN A 129 0.62 -14.42 -7.23
C ASN A 129 0.75 -13.20 -8.14
N VAL A 130 -0.17 -12.24 -8.01
CA VAL A 130 -0.16 -11.04 -8.86
C VAL A 130 0.99 -10.10 -8.49
N ILE A 131 1.41 -10.02 -7.22
CA ILE A 131 2.64 -9.31 -6.86
C ILE A 131 3.83 -9.93 -7.61
N ASP A 132 3.98 -11.25 -7.57
CA ASP A 132 5.08 -11.93 -8.25
C ASP A 132 5.05 -11.70 -9.77
N GLU A 133 3.87 -11.78 -10.40
CA GLU A 133 3.70 -11.49 -11.83
C GLU A 133 4.11 -10.05 -12.20
N LEU A 134 3.62 -9.06 -11.43
CA LEU A 134 3.94 -7.66 -11.65
C LEU A 134 5.44 -7.38 -11.51
N MET A 135 6.06 -7.94 -10.49
CA MET A 135 7.46 -7.68 -10.20
C MET A 135 8.42 -8.43 -11.14
N ASN A 136 8.02 -9.60 -11.67
CA ASN A 136 8.81 -10.34 -12.65
C ASN A 136 8.73 -9.74 -14.06
N THR A 137 7.59 -9.16 -14.44
CA THR A 137 7.41 -8.51 -15.75
C THR A 137 8.28 -7.26 -15.89
N GLU A 138 8.61 -6.61 -14.77
CA GLU A 138 9.45 -5.40 -14.72
C GLU A 138 10.97 -5.67 -14.72
N GLN A 139 11.41 -6.95 -14.71
CA GLN A 139 12.82 -7.34 -14.75
C GLN A 139 13.35 -7.62 -16.18
N ILE A 140 12.51 -7.47 -17.20
CA ILE A 140 12.84 -7.69 -18.62
C ILE A 140 13.04 -6.36 -19.34
#